data_AF-A0A920L171-F1
#
_entry.id   AF-A0A920L171-F1
#
_cell.length_a   1.000
_cell.length_b   1.000
_cell.length_c   1.000
_cell.angle_alpha   90.00
_cell.angle_beta   90.00
_cell.angle_gamma   90.00
#
_symmetry.space_group_name_H-M   'P 1'
#
loop_
_entity.id
_entity.type
_entity.pdbx_description
1 polymer ?
#
loop_
_entity_poly.entity_id
_entity_poly.type
_entity_poly.pdbx_seq_one_letter_code
_entity_poly.pdbx_strand_id
1 'polypeptide(L)'
;MQTLFFGRISFDKDKGKEAFIKLAKECRAAGGLSGIAISDPFCVERHRADFLSLIKNELDYVIGNKEEIMALFETDNFESALSKAVDISPLVVCTRSSEGVTAIQEGNRVDFRVEPVIPVDATGAGDQFAAGFLYGLATHANLETACSMGCLCAEEVIGHIGPRPQIRLLDKFSEMKLI
;
A
#
# COMPACT_ATOMS: atom_id res chain seq x y z
N MET A 1 -16.34 6.26 -1.96
CA MET A 1 -15.74 6.39 -0.61
C MET A 1 -14.56 7.34 -0.69
N GLN A 2 -14.32 8.22 0.29
CA GLN A 2 -13.11 9.07 0.29
C GLN A 2 -11.95 8.30 0.92
N THR A 3 -10.77 8.35 0.29
CA THR A 3 -9.57 7.64 0.76
C THR A 3 -8.43 8.64 0.94
N LEU A 4 -7.91 8.76 2.15
CA LEU A 4 -6.73 9.56 2.48
C LEU A 4 -5.49 8.67 2.47
N PHE A 5 -4.56 9.01 1.59
CA PHE A 5 -3.29 8.32 1.44
C PHE A 5 -2.13 9.21 1.84
N PHE A 6 -1.26 8.71 2.72
CA PHE A 6 0.01 9.34 3.00
C PHE A 6 1.16 8.65 2.26
N GLY A 7 1.90 9.42 1.46
CA GLY A 7 3.14 8.99 0.78
C GLY A 7 4.43 9.38 1.53
N ARG A 8 5.58 9.29 0.84
CA ARG A 8 6.92 9.49 1.42
C ARG A 8 7.09 10.80 2.21
N ILE A 9 7.55 10.60 3.45
CA ILE A 9 8.39 11.46 4.30
C ILE A 9 7.91 12.91 4.48
N SER A 10 7.04 13.07 5.46
CA SER A 10 7.08 14.23 6.38
C SER A 10 7.24 13.77 7.84
N PHE A 11 7.60 12.51 8.07
CA PHE A 11 7.57 11.91 9.41
C PHE A 11 8.81 12.19 10.27
N ASP A 12 9.88 12.74 9.68
CA ASP A 12 11.09 13.12 10.42
C ASP A 12 10.91 14.34 11.33
N LYS A 13 9.79 15.08 11.19
CA LYS A 13 9.50 16.30 11.98
C LYS A 13 8.20 16.14 12.74
N ASP A 14 8.16 16.59 13.99
CA ASP A 14 6.98 16.50 14.87
C ASP A 14 5.72 17.10 14.23
N LYS A 15 5.85 18.25 13.57
CA LYS A 15 4.73 18.89 12.85
C LYS A 15 4.15 18.02 11.73
N GLY A 16 4.98 17.18 11.10
CA GLY A 16 4.49 16.24 10.09
C GLY A 16 3.73 15.09 10.73
N LYS A 17 4.19 14.56 11.86
CA LYS A 17 3.47 13.53 12.63
C LYS A 17 2.11 14.05 13.10
N GLU A 18 2.07 15.26 13.66
CA GLU A 18 0.83 15.92 14.07
C GLU A 18 -0.15 16.09 12.90
N ALA A 19 0.35 16.50 11.73
CA ALA A 19 -0.48 16.66 10.53
C ALA A 19 -1.08 15.32 10.07
N PHE A 20 -0.31 14.22 10.10
CA PHE A 20 -0.80 12.90 9.73
C PHE A 20 -1.93 12.45 10.66
N ILE A 21 -1.71 12.56 11.98
CA ILE A 21 -2.72 12.17 12.98
C ILE A 21 -3.99 13.01 12.81
N LYS A 22 -3.85 14.32 12.65
CA LYS A 22 -5.00 15.22 12.48
C LYS A 22 -5.80 14.88 11.22
N LEU A 23 -5.13 14.70 10.09
CA LEU A 23 -5.79 14.41 8.81
C LEU A 23 -6.43 13.01 8.81
N ALA A 24 -5.79 12.01 9.43
CA ALA A 24 -6.37 10.68 9.58
C ALA A 24 -7.69 10.74 10.38
N LYS A 25 -7.69 11.45 11.52
CA LYS A 25 -8.90 11.67 12.34
C LYS A 25 -10.00 12.37 11.57
N GLU A 26 -9.69 13.46 10.87
CA GLU A 26 -10.67 14.22 10.09
C GLU A 26 -11.25 13.39 8.94
N CYS A 27 -10.42 12.62 8.23
CA CYS A 27 -10.88 11.71 7.17
C CYS A 27 -11.83 10.64 7.70
N ARG A 28 -11.46 9.98 8.80
CA ARG A 28 -12.30 8.97 9.47
C ARG A 28 -13.61 9.56 9.97
N ALA A 29 -13.58 10.74 10.59
CA ALA A 29 -14.77 11.43 11.06
C ALA A 29 -15.74 11.79 9.91
N ALA A 30 -15.23 11.98 8.69
CA ALA A 30 -16.03 12.18 7.48
C ALA A 30 -16.51 10.88 6.81
N GLY A 31 -16.22 9.71 7.40
CA GLY A 31 -16.57 8.39 6.83
C GLY A 31 -15.64 7.92 5.71
N GLY A 32 -14.45 8.51 5.59
CA GLY A 32 -13.40 8.04 4.69
C GLY A 32 -12.48 7.00 5.34
N LEU A 33 -11.66 6.35 4.52
CA LEU A 33 -10.59 5.47 4.95
C LEU A 33 -9.26 6.21 4.93
N SER A 34 -8.45 6.04 5.97
CA SER A 34 -7.13 6.62 6.10
C SER A 34 -6.05 5.53 6.09
N GLY A 35 -4.92 5.78 5.44
CA GLY A 35 -3.83 4.81 5.45
C GLY A 35 -2.54 5.32 4.85
N ILE A 36 -1.53 4.46 4.88
CA ILE A 36 -0.14 4.80 4.55
C ILE A 36 0.49 3.75 3.66
N ALA A 37 1.36 4.17 2.74
CA ALA A 37 2.38 3.29 2.18
C ALA A 37 3.68 3.45 2.96
N ILE A 38 4.09 2.38 3.65
CA ILE A 38 5.43 2.26 4.22
C ILE A 38 6.38 2.35 3.03
N SER A 39 7.22 3.38 3.02
CA SER A 39 7.86 3.80 1.78
C SER A 39 9.33 3.43 1.67
N ASP A 40 9.98 3.23 2.82
CA ASP A 40 11.41 2.99 2.97
C ASP A 40 11.65 2.24 4.28
N PRO A 41 12.25 1.03 4.27
CA PRO A 41 12.53 0.27 5.48
C PRO A 41 13.44 1.03 6.46
N PHE A 42 14.36 1.87 5.98
CA PHE A 42 15.21 2.66 6.89
C PHE A 42 14.41 3.75 7.62
N CYS A 43 13.37 4.29 7.00
CA CYS A 43 12.45 5.22 7.65
C CYS A 43 11.65 4.53 8.75
N VAL A 44 11.21 3.28 8.49
CA VAL A 44 10.56 2.44 9.50
C VAL A 44 11.49 2.21 10.67
N GLU A 45 12.74 1.82 10.44
CA GLU A 45 13.69 1.56 11.53
C GLU A 45 13.90 2.77 12.43
N ARG A 46 13.97 4.00 11.86
CA ARG A 46 14.16 5.22 12.64
C ARG A 46 12.94 5.63 13.47
N HIS A 47 11.72 5.35 12.99
CA HIS A 47 10.46 5.82 13.59
C HIS A 47 9.48 4.68 13.92
N ARG A 48 9.99 3.46 14.15
CA ARG A 48 9.18 2.23 14.25
C ARG A 48 8.04 2.35 15.25
N ALA A 49 8.34 2.84 16.45
CA ALA A 49 7.35 2.99 17.52
C ALA A 49 6.21 3.93 17.10
N ASP A 50 6.54 5.00 16.37
CA ASP A 50 5.53 5.94 15.90
C ASP A 50 4.70 5.38 14.74
N PHE A 51 5.31 4.63 13.82
CA PHE A 51 4.57 3.92 12.77
C PHE A 51 3.60 2.90 13.37
N LEU A 52 4.06 2.09 14.33
CA LEU A 52 3.19 1.13 15.02
C LEU A 52 2.03 1.83 15.74
N SER A 53 2.32 2.95 16.42
CA SER A 53 1.28 3.74 17.08
C SER A 53 0.29 4.36 16.09
N LEU A 54 0.78 4.93 14.98
CA LEU A 54 -0.05 5.54 13.95
C LEU A 54 -0.95 4.50 13.27
N ILE A 55 -0.38 3.37 12.84
CA ILE A 55 -1.11 2.28 12.19
C ILE A 55 -2.19 1.76 13.14
N LYS A 56 -1.84 1.49 14.40
CA LYS A 56 -2.76 0.92 15.38
C LYS A 56 -3.92 1.83 15.75
N ASN A 57 -3.64 3.13 15.93
CA ASN A 57 -4.58 4.02 16.58
C ASN A 57 -5.34 4.92 15.61
N GLU A 58 -4.76 5.21 14.44
CA GLU A 58 -5.24 6.28 13.57
C GLU A 58 -5.54 5.84 12.13
N LEU A 59 -5.02 4.71 11.66
CA LEU A 59 -5.15 4.27 10.26
C LEU A 59 -6.08 3.07 10.10
N ASP A 60 -6.71 2.98 8.94
CA ASP A 60 -7.60 1.90 8.52
C ASP A 60 -6.89 0.89 7.61
N TYR A 61 -5.81 1.32 6.93
CA TYR A 61 -5.00 0.43 6.11
C TYR A 61 -3.51 0.76 6.12
N VAL A 62 -2.71 -0.25 5.85
CA VAL A 62 -1.27 -0.14 5.61
C VAL A 62 -0.87 -0.90 4.36
N ILE A 63 -0.09 -0.23 3.51
CA ILE A 63 0.54 -0.82 2.32
C ILE A 63 2.04 -0.85 2.58
N GLY A 64 2.72 -1.94 2.28
CA GLY A 64 4.18 -2.03 2.33
C GLY A 64 4.69 -3.15 1.46
N ASN A 65 5.98 -3.19 1.18
CA ASN A 65 6.60 -4.40 0.63
C ASN A 65 6.96 -5.39 1.76
N LYS A 66 7.35 -6.59 1.34
CA LYS A 66 7.76 -7.70 2.23
C LYS A 66 8.82 -7.25 3.23
N GLU A 67 9.86 -6.57 2.76
CA GLU A 67 10.99 -6.11 3.56
C GLU A 67 10.57 -5.06 4.59
N GLU A 68 9.71 -4.12 4.21
CA GLU A 68 9.18 -3.06 5.07
C GLU A 68 8.28 -3.60 6.18
N ILE A 69 7.38 -4.53 5.84
CA ILE A 69 6.50 -5.18 6.82
C ILE A 69 7.31 -6.02 7.80
N MET A 70 8.32 -6.75 7.32
CA MET A 70 9.24 -7.51 8.16
C MET A 70 10.08 -6.60 9.08
N ALA A 71 10.58 -5.48 8.56
CA ALA A 71 11.33 -4.48 9.32
C ALA A 71 10.49 -3.76 10.38
N LEU A 72 9.19 -3.55 10.12
CA LEU A 72 8.24 -2.94 11.07
C LEU A 72 8.06 -3.80 12.33
N PHE A 73 8.14 -5.13 12.19
CA PHE A 73 7.92 -6.08 13.28
C PHE A 73 9.17 -6.82 13.76
N GLU A 74 10.33 -6.43 13.26
CA GLU A 74 11.65 -6.98 13.63
C GLU A 74 11.67 -8.51 13.55
N THR A 75 11.24 -9.06 12.41
CA THR A 75 11.13 -10.50 12.17
C THR A 75 11.61 -10.85 10.78
N ASP A 76 12.26 -12.01 10.65
CA ASP A 76 12.64 -12.62 9.37
C ASP A 76 11.55 -13.56 8.81
N ASN A 77 10.50 -13.83 9.59
CA ASN A 77 9.36 -14.62 9.19
C ASN A 77 8.22 -13.74 8.66
N PHE A 78 7.96 -13.86 7.35
CA PHE A 78 6.92 -13.09 6.65
C PHE A 78 5.50 -13.30 7.20
N GLU A 79 5.10 -14.55 7.45
CA GLU A 79 3.77 -14.87 7.96
C GLU A 79 3.58 -14.34 9.40
N SER A 80 4.63 -14.36 10.22
CA SER A 80 4.62 -13.71 11.54
C SER A 80 4.46 -12.20 11.43
N ALA A 81 5.13 -11.56 10.46
CA ALA A 81 4.99 -10.12 10.21
C ALA A 81 3.57 -9.76 9.79
N LEU A 82 2.97 -10.52 8.85
CA LEU A 82 1.59 -10.34 8.43
C LEU A 82 0.60 -10.52 9.58
N SER A 83 0.76 -11.56 10.41
CA SER A 83 -0.10 -11.78 11.57
C SER A 83 -0.09 -10.57 12.51
N LYS A 84 1.10 -10.06 12.86
CA LYS A 84 1.23 -8.88 13.71
C LYS A 84 0.67 -7.61 13.07
N ALA A 85 0.77 -7.48 11.74
CA ALA A 85 0.20 -6.36 11.00
C ALA A 85 -1.33 -6.35 11.07
N VAL A 86 -1.95 -7.52 10.89
CA VAL A 86 -3.41 -7.70 10.94
C VAL A 86 -3.96 -7.46 12.35
N ASP A 87 -3.18 -7.76 13.40
CA ASP A 87 -3.56 -7.46 14.79
C ASP A 87 -3.70 -5.95 15.08
N ILE A 88 -3.09 -5.09 14.27
CA ILE A 88 -3.08 -3.63 14.47
C ILE A 88 -3.70 -2.84 13.33
N SER A 89 -4.07 -3.46 12.20
CA SER A 89 -4.62 -2.76 11.04
C SER A 89 -5.77 -3.55 10.41
N PRO A 90 -6.94 -2.91 10.15
CA PRO A 90 -8.07 -3.58 9.52
C PRO A 90 -7.77 -4.12 8.11
N LEU A 91 -6.92 -3.42 7.36
CA LEU A 91 -6.49 -3.80 6.00
C LEU A 91 -4.96 -3.73 5.87
N VAL A 92 -4.34 -4.86 5.60
CA VAL A 92 -2.90 -4.98 5.33
C VAL A 92 -2.70 -5.38 3.87
N VAL A 93 -1.87 -4.64 3.14
CA VAL A 93 -1.51 -4.96 1.75
C VAL A 93 0.00 -5.04 1.63
N CYS A 94 0.49 -6.22 1.31
CA CYS A 94 1.91 -6.49 1.18
C CYS A 94 2.28 -6.82 -0.27
N THR A 95 3.08 -5.98 -0.91
CA THR A 95 3.72 -6.32 -2.19
C THR A 95 4.94 -7.21 -1.96
N ARG A 96 5.18 -8.15 -2.86
CA ARG A 96 6.27 -9.14 -2.75
C ARG A 96 7.03 -9.28 -4.06
N SER A 97 7.21 -8.15 -4.77
CA SER A 97 7.85 -8.10 -6.08
C SER A 97 7.21 -9.13 -7.05
N SER A 98 8.02 -10.02 -7.66
CA SER A 98 7.54 -11.07 -8.57
C SER A 98 6.73 -12.18 -7.89
N GLU A 99 6.70 -12.26 -6.56
CA GLU A 99 5.83 -13.19 -5.82
C GLU A 99 4.38 -12.68 -5.72
N GLY A 100 4.09 -11.47 -6.22
CA GLY A 100 2.77 -10.87 -6.26
C GLY A 100 2.42 -10.11 -4.98
N VAL A 101 1.18 -10.23 -4.51
CA VAL A 101 0.62 -9.42 -3.41
C VAL A 101 -0.15 -10.29 -2.43
N THR A 102 0.03 -10.04 -1.13
CA THR A 102 -0.86 -10.57 -0.09
C THR A 102 -1.66 -9.41 0.49
N ALA A 103 -2.98 -9.45 0.36
CA ALA A 103 -3.88 -8.48 0.98
C ALA A 103 -4.79 -9.18 1.99
N ILE A 104 -4.93 -8.62 3.19
CA ILE A 104 -5.75 -9.17 4.26
C ILE A 104 -6.66 -8.09 4.80
N GLN A 105 -7.97 -8.31 4.73
CA GLN A 105 -8.99 -7.40 5.25
C GLN A 105 -9.93 -8.15 6.19
N GLU A 106 -9.98 -7.77 7.46
CA GLU A 106 -10.90 -8.34 8.46
C GLU A 106 -10.91 -9.88 8.47
N GLY A 107 -9.74 -10.50 8.33
CA GLY A 107 -9.57 -11.97 8.28
C GLY A 107 -9.71 -12.61 6.89
N ASN A 108 -10.18 -11.88 5.88
CA ASN A 108 -10.21 -12.35 4.49
C ASN A 108 -8.85 -12.11 3.83
N ARG A 109 -8.16 -13.19 3.45
CA ARG A 109 -6.85 -13.15 2.79
C ARG A 109 -6.99 -13.40 1.29
N VAL A 110 -6.34 -12.56 0.49
CA VAL A 110 -6.13 -12.71 -0.96
C VAL A 110 -4.63 -12.74 -1.23
N ASP A 111 -4.15 -13.82 -1.84
CA ASP A 111 -2.81 -13.90 -2.41
C ASP A 111 -2.90 -13.78 -3.94
N PHE A 112 -2.65 -12.59 -4.47
CA PHE A 112 -2.68 -12.30 -5.89
C PHE A 112 -1.32 -12.61 -6.53
N ARG A 113 -1.29 -13.40 -7.60
CA ARG A 113 -0.07 -13.75 -8.32
C ARG A 113 0.14 -12.81 -9.51
N VAL A 114 1.40 -12.57 -9.84
CA VAL A 114 1.80 -11.82 -11.03
C VAL A 114 2.72 -12.68 -11.88
N GLU A 115 2.74 -12.45 -13.18
CA GLU A 115 3.75 -13.04 -14.05
C GLU A 115 5.07 -12.26 -13.88
N PRO A 116 6.19 -12.93 -13.58
CA PRO A 116 7.47 -12.23 -13.43
C PRO A 116 7.93 -11.59 -14.73
N VAL A 117 8.24 -10.29 -14.68
CA VAL A 117 8.85 -9.53 -15.77
C VAL A 117 10.19 -8.96 -15.35
N ILE A 118 11.08 -8.72 -16.32
CA ILE A 118 12.36 -8.03 -16.06
C ILE A 118 12.08 -6.53 -16.13
N PRO A 119 12.22 -5.78 -15.01
CA PRO A 119 11.97 -4.35 -15.00
C PRO A 119 13.05 -3.60 -15.80
N VAL A 120 12.63 -2.57 -16.53
CA VAL A 120 13.53 -1.56 -17.12
C VAL A 120 13.98 -0.57 -16.05
N ASP A 121 13.05 -0.14 -15.19
CA ASP A 121 13.28 0.76 -14.06
C ASP A 121 12.25 0.46 -12.97
N ALA A 122 12.67 0.12 -11.75
CA ALA A 122 11.73 -0.20 -10.66
C ALA A 122 11.16 1.06 -9.97
N THR A 123 11.62 2.25 -10.36
CA THR A 123 11.22 3.51 -9.71
C THR A 123 9.73 3.76 -9.88
N GLY A 124 9.02 3.96 -8.76
CA GLY A 124 7.58 4.24 -8.76
C GLY A 124 6.68 3.00 -8.75
N ALA A 125 7.23 1.78 -8.79
CA ALA A 125 6.42 0.54 -8.77
C ALA A 125 5.45 0.49 -7.57
N GLY A 126 5.95 0.77 -6.35
CA GLY A 126 5.11 0.80 -5.14
C GLY A 126 4.09 1.94 -5.14
N ASP A 127 4.46 3.11 -5.65
CA ASP A 127 3.55 4.27 -5.74
C ASP A 127 2.41 4.00 -6.72
N GLN A 128 2.72 3.41 -7.89
CA GLN A 128 1.71 3.05 -8.89
C GLN A 128 0.86 1.86 -8.44
N PHE A 129 1.45 0.89 -7.72
CA PHE A 129 0.69 -0.17 -7.08
C PHE A 129 -0.35 0.42 -6.12
N ALA A 130 0.07 1.30 -5.20
CA ALA A 130 -0.83 1.95 -4.25
C ALA A 130 -1.91 2.76 -4.99
N ALA A 131 -1.56 3.49 -6.04
CA ALA A 131 -2.52 4.26 -6.83
C ALA A 131 -3.62 3.38 -7.45
N GLY A 132 -3.24 2.28 -8.12
CA GLY A 132 -4.20 1.35 -8.72
C GLY A 132 -5.04 0.61 -7.68
N PHE A 133 -4.43 0.15 -6.60
CA PHE A 133 -5.14 -0.54 -5.52
C PHE A 133 -6.17 0.37 -4.84
N LEU A 134 -5.78 1.61 -4.49
CA LEU A 134 -6.67 2.58 -3.86
C LEU A 134 -7.76 3.08 -4.81
N TYR A 135 -7.51 3.13 -6.11
CA TYR A 135 -8.55 3.37 -7.11
C TYR A 135 -9.61 2.26 -7.07
N GLY A 136 -9.20 0.99 -6.98
CA GLY A 136 -10.11 -0.13 -6.81
C GLY A 136 -10.96 -0.01 -5.54
N LEU A 137 -10.35 0.30 -4.40
CA LEU A 137 -11.10 0.53 -3.15
C LEU A 137 -12.09 1.70 -3.26
N ALA A 138 -11.66 2.81 -3.85
CA ALA A 138 -12.49 4.00 -4.00
C ALA A 138 -13.70 3.77 -4.93
N THR A 139 -13.56 2.85 -5.88
CA THR A 139 -14.60 2.44 -6.85
C THR A 139 -15.37 1.18 -6.42
N HIS A 140 -15.21 0.73 -5.17
CA HIS A 140 -15.92 -0.42 -4.58
C HIS A 140 -15.61 -1.78 -5.23
N ALA A 141 -14.44 -1.91 -5.85
CA ALA A 141 -13.94 -3.20 -6.31
C ALA A 141 -13.67 -4.13 -5.10
N ASN A 142 -13.77 -5.45 -5.33
CA ASN A 142 -13.33 -6.41 -4.32
C ASN A 142 -11.79 -6.42 -4.20
N LEU A 143 -11.28 -7.06 -3.14
CA LEU A 143 -9.85 -7.04 -2.82
C LEU A 143 -8.97 -7.65 -3.93
N GLU A 144 -9.44 -8.69 -4.60
CA GLU A 144 -8.73 -9.33 -5.72
C GLU A 144 -8.64 -8.40 -6.94
N THR A 145 -9.74 -7.75 -7.30
CA THR A 145 -9.77 -6.74 -8.36
C THR A 145 -8.90 -5.53 -8.03
N ALA A 146 -8.90 -5.06 -6.78
CA ALA A 146 -8.03 -3.98 -6.34
C ALA A 146 -6.54 -4.37 -6.43
N CYS A 147 -6.18 -5.60 -6.03
CA CYS A 147 -4.83 -6.14 -6.25
C CYS A 147 -4.47 -6.18 -7.74
N SER A 148 -5.39 -6.63 -8.60
CA SER A 148 -5.17 -6.66 -10.05
C SER A 148 -4.93 -5.26 -10.63
N MET A 149 -5.70 -4.26 -10.20
CA MET A 149 -5.51 -2.87 -10.64
C MET A 149 -4.15 -2.32 -10.20
N GLY A 150 -3.75 -2.55 -8.94
CA GLY A 150 -2.44 -2.15 -8.42
C GLY A 150 -1.30 -2.81 -9.19
N CYS A 151 -1.37 -4.14 -9.39
CA CYS A 151 -0.35 -4.88 -10.13
C CYS A 151 -0.23 -4.38 -11.57
N LEU A 152 -1.34 -4.10 -12.25
CA LEU A 152 -1.32 -3.57 -13.61
C LEU A 152 -0.62 -2.21 -13.69
N CYS A 153 -0.89 -1.32 -12.73
CA CYS A 153 -0.23 -0.01 -12.67
C CYS A 153 1.28 -0.14 -12.39
N ALA A 154 1.66 -1.08 -11.51
CA ALA A 154 3.07 -1.35 -11.22
C ALA A 154 3.78 -1.97 -12.42
N GLU A 155 3.15 -2.92 -13.12
CA GLU A 155 3.71 -3.57 -14.30
C GLU A 155 3.96 -2.59 -15.45
N GLU A 156 3.04 -1.65 -15.66
CA GLU A 156 3.19 -0.64 -16.71
C GLU A 156 4.39 0.29 -16.44
N VAL A 157 4.51 0.80 -15.21
CA VAL A 157 5.57 1.77 -14.89
C VAL A 157 6.96 1.15 -14.88
N ILE A 158 7.08 -0.13 -14.52
CA ILE A 158 8.40 -0.80 -14.51
C ILE A 158 8.90 -1.15 -15.92
N GLY A 159 8.04 -1.05 -16.94
CA GLY A 159 8.37 -1.34 -18.33
C GLY A 159 9.14 -0.23 -19.04
N HIS A 160 9.35 0.92 -18.41
CA HIS A 160 10.01 2.08 -19.01
C HIS A 160 10.76 2.91 -17.97
N ILE A 161 11.65 3.80 -18.42
CA ILE A 161 12.34 4.74 -17.51
C ILE A 161 11.35 5.79 -16.99
N GLY A 162 11.34 6.00 -15.67
CA GLY A 162 10.59 7.07 -15.00
C GLY A 162 9.34 6.60 -14.23
N PRO A 163 8.94 7.33 -13.17
CA PRO A 163 8.01 6.83 -12.14
C PRO A 163 6.53 7.04 -12.43
N ARG A 164 6.16 7.47 -13.63
CA ARG A 164 4.77 7.79 -14.00
C ARG A 164 4.39 7.06 -15.27
N PRO A 165 3.13 6.56 -15.34
CA PRO A 165 2.63 5.89 -16.53
C PRO A 165 2.78 6.71 -17.80
N GLN A 166 3.15 6.04 -18.88
CA GLN A 166 3.21 6.62 -20.22
C GLN A 166 1.92 6.40 -21.00
N ILE A 167 1.01 5.57 -20.46
CA ILE A 167 -0.31 5.32 -21.03
C ILE A 167 -1.42 5.71 -20.05
N ARG A 168 -2.64 5.77 -20.58
CA ARG A 168 -3.85 6.00 -19.78
C ARG A 168 -4.33 4.69 -19.16
N LEU A 169 -4.07 4.51 -17.87
CA LEU A 169 -4.39 3.28 -17.12
C LEU A 169 -5.89 2.93 -17.09
N LEU A 170 -6.80 3.91 -17.20
CA LEU A 170 -8.24 3.63 -17.27
C LEU A 170 -8.62 2.81 -18.52
N ASP A 171 -7.90 3.00 -19.63
CA ASP A 171 -8.14 2.25 -20.85
C ASP A 171 -7.71 0.78 -20.64
N LYS A 172 -6.59 0.58 -19.93
CA LYS A 172 -6.13 -0.76 -19.51
C LYS A 172 -7.09 -1.46 -18.55
N PHE A 173 -7.64 -0.74 -17.59
CA PHE A 173 -8.65 -1.32 -16.70
C PHE A 173 -9.88 -1.78 -17.47
N SER A 174 -10.30 -1.02 -18.50
CA SER A 174 -11.42 -1.38 -19.37
C SER A 174 -11.11 -2.61 -20.22
N GLU A 175 -9.92 -2.65 -20.84
CA GLU A 175 -9.42 -3.81 -21.62
C GLU A 175 -9.41 -5.10 -20.78
N MET A 176 -8.99 -4.99 -19.52
CA MET A 176 -8.90 -6.10 -18.57
C MET A 176 -10.22 -6.39 -17.83
N LYS A 177 -11.29 -5.65 -18.13
CA LYS A 177 -12.62 -5.77 -17.47
C LYS A 177 -12.56 -5.58 -15.95
N LEU A 178 -11.72 -4.67 -15.50
CA LEU A 178 -11.59 -4.27 -14.10
C LEU A 178 -12.54 -3.12 -13.74
N ILE A 179 -13.05 -2.40 -14.74
CA ILE A 179 -14.10 -1.36 -14.64
C ILE A 179 -15.14 -1.50 -15.75
#